data_AF-A0A919K8J1-F1
#
_entry.id   AF-A0A919K8J1-F1
#
_cell.length_a   1.000
_cell.length_b   1.000
_cell.length_c   1.000
_cell.angle_alpha   90.00
_cell.angle_beta   90.00
_cell.angle_gamma   90.00
#
_symmetry.space_group_name_H-M   'P 1'
#
loop_
_entity.id
_entity.type
_entity.pdbx_description
1 polymer ?
#
loop_
_entity_poly.entity_id
_entity_poly.type
_entity_poly.pdbx_seq_one_letter_code
_entity_poly.pdbx_strand_id
1 'polypeptide(L)' 'MYPVCTFQEADYRFGAGPLRMTIEYVDWSHPVQYDSETWYEIVGVEQTETGREVGRRRALVRARQLPSRPLP' A
#
# COMPACT_ATOMS: atom_id res chain seq x y z
N MET A 1 -3.93 14.63 0.56
CA MET A 1 -2.86 13.83 -0.07
C MET A 1 -2.46 12.77 0.95
N TYR A 2 -2.38 11.49 0.58
CA TYR A 2 -1.91 10.47 1.52
C TYR A 2 -0.41 10.68 1.81
N PRO A 3 0.08 10.36 3.01
CA PRO A 3 1.51 10.35 3.29
C PRO A 3 2.23 9.27 2.46
N VAL A 4 3.55 9.38 2.35
CA VAL A 4 4.39 8.28 1.86
C VAL A 4 4.33 7.15 2.88
N CYS A 5 3.91 5.97 2.45
CA CYS A 5 3.87 4.77 3.27
C CYS A 5 5.06 3.87 2.95
N THR A 6 5.62 3.24 3.97
CA THR A 6 6.62 2.18 3.82
C THR A 6 6.01 0.87 4.29
N PHE A 7 5.82 -0.09 3.38
CA PHE A 7 5.32 -1.42 3.68
C PHE A 7 6.49 -2.40 3.75
N GLN A 8 6.59 -3.17 4.83
CA GLN A 8 7.56 -4.25 4.90
C GLN A 8 7.13 -5.43 4.02
N GLU A 9 8.07 -6.31 3.68
CA GLU A 9 7.79 -7.46 2.80
C GLU A 9 6.58 -8.30 3.23
N ALA A 10 6.39 -8.51 4.53
CA ALA A 10 5.26 -9.26 5.08
C ALA A 10 3.91 -8.53 5.01
N ASP A 11 3.94 -7.22 4.77
CA ASP A 11 2.77 -6.35 4.81
C ASP A 11 2.17 -6.06 3.43
N TYR A 12 2.79 -6.53 2.35
CA TYR A 12 2.23 -6.51 1.00
C TYR A 12 2.41 -7.85 0.29
N ARG A 13 1.45 -8.21 -0.55
CA ARG A 13 1.38 -9.56 -1.12
C ARG A 13 2.45 -9.74 -2.18
N PHE A 14 3.17 -10.87 -2.10
CA PHE A 14 4.29 -11.21 -2.98
C PHE A 14 5.43 -10.19 -2.95
N GLY A 15 5.72 -9.67 -1.76
CA GLY A 15 6.80 -8.70 -1.60
C GLY A 15 8.18 -9.27 -1.85
N ALA A 16 9.04 -8.39 -2.36
CA ALA A 16 10.47 -8.59 -2.49
C ALA A 16 11.17 -7.33 -1.94
N GLY A 17 11.38 -7.28 -0.63
CA GLY A 17 11.91 -6.10 0.08
C GLY A 17 10.87 -5.01 0.39
N PRO A 18 11.26 -3.92 1.08
CA PRO A 18 10.34 -2.84 1.46
C PRO A 18 9.79 -2.07 0.27
N LEU A 19 8.49 -1.76 0.30
CA LEU A 19 7.82 -0.92 -0.69
C LEU A 19 7.57 0.47 -0.11
N ARG A 20 8.21 1.50 -0.67
CA ARG A 20 7.91 2.91 -0.38
C ARG A 20 7.00 3.47 -1.45
N MET A 21 5.86 4.04 -1.06
CA MET A 21 4.88 4.51 -2.03
C MET A 21 4.10 5.72 -1.52
N THR A 22 3.92 6.71 -2.39
CA THR A 22 2.86 7.72 -2.20
C THR A 22 1.55 7.11 -2.67
N ILE A 23 0.61 6.89 -1.76
CA ILE A 23 -0.69 6.31 -2.11
C ILE A 23 -1.55 7.37 -2.82
N GLU A 24 -2.11 7.02 -3.97
CA GLU A 24 -3.09 7.84 -4.68
C GLU A 24 -4.51 7.37 -4.40
N TYR A 25 -4.69 6.04 -4.25
CA TYR A 25 -5.99 5.41 -4.09
C TYR A 25 -5.88 4.13 -3.28
N VAL A 26 -6.93 3.85 -2.50
CA VAL A 26 -7.16 2.58 -1.79
C VAL A 26 -8.55 2.10 -2.17
N ASP A 27 -8.66 0.85 -2.63
CA ASP A 27 -9.95 0.24 -2.94
C ASP A 27 -10.63 -0.30 -1.68
N TRP A 28 -11.20 0.60 -0.87
CA TRP A 28 -11.93 0.24 0.35
C TRP A 28 -13.19 -0.60 0.09
N SER A 29 -13.69 -0.64 -1.15
CA SER A 29 -14.90 -1.39 -1.52
C SER A 29 -14.67 -2.88 -1.69
N HIS A 30 -13.44 -3.30 -1.97
CA HIS A 30 -13.10 -4.69 -2.27
C HIS A 30 -12.04 -5.24 -1.32
N PRO A 31 -12.37 -5.47 -0.03
CA PRO A 31 -11.46 -6.13 0.90
C PRO A 31 -11.19 -7.57 0.45
N VAL A 32 -9.91 -7.96 0.50
CA VAL A 32 -9.46 -9.34 0.25
C VAL A 32 -9.10 -9.99 1.58
N GLN A 33 -9.67 -11.17 1.87
CA GLN A 33 -9.25 -11.98 3.02
C GLN A 33 -8.08 -12.86 2.61
N TYR A 34 -6.96 -12.74 3.32
CA TYR A 34 -5.75 -13.52 3.08
C TYR A 34 -4.93 -13.64 4.37
N ASP A 35 -4.39 -14.82 4.65
CA ASP A 35 -3.60 -15.07 5.87
C ASP A 35 -4.34 -14.67 7.16
N SER A 36 -5.66 -14.94 7.21
CA SER A 36 -6.57 -14.55 8.30
C SER A 36 -6.63 -13.04 8.59
N GLU A 37 -6.16 -12.21 7.66
CA GLU A 37 -6.21 -10.75 7.74
C GLU A 37 -6.96 -10.15 6.57
N THR A 38 -7.37 -8.88 6.75
CA THR A 38 -7.98 -8.08 5.69
C THR A 38 -6.91 -7.29 4.96
N TRP A 39 -6.98 -7.33 3.64
CA TRP A 39 -6.08 -6.64 2.73
C TRP A 39 -6.86 -5.77 1.75
N TYR A 40 -6.24 -4.72 1.24
CA TYR A 40 -6.83 -3.86 0.23
C TYR A 40 -5.86 -3.63 -0.92
N GLU A 41 -6.40 -3.46 -2.12
CA GLU A 41 -5.62 -2.97 -3.25
C GLU A 41 -5.35 -1.47 -3.07
N ILE A 42 -4.10 -1.08 -3.30
CA ILE A 42 -3.68 0.30 -3.39
C ILE A 42 -3.06 0.59 -4.75
N VAL A 43 -3.23 1.83 -5.19
CA VAL A 43 -2.55 2.40 -6.35
C VAL A 43 -1.76 3.62 -5.88
N GLY A 44 -0.53 3.76 -6.35
CA GLY A 44 0.29 4.91 -6.03
C GLY A 44 1.57 4.98 -6.84
N VAL A 45 2.46 5.90 -6.46
CA VAL A 45 3.78 6.08 -7.07
C VAL A 45 4.84 5.52 -6.14
N GLU A 46 5.56 4.50 -6.61
CA GLU A 46 6.69 3.92 -5.90
C GLU A 46 7.86 4.90 -5.85
N GLN A 47 8.52 4.93 -4.70
CA GLN A 47 9.68 5.77 -4.46
C GLN A 47 10.88 4.92 -4.06
N THR A 48 12.06 5.34 -4.51
CA THR A 48 13.33 4.82 -4.00
C THR A 48 13.54 5.25 -2.55
N GLU A 49 14.56 4.71 -1.90
CA GLU A 49 15.00 5.17 -0.58
C GLU A 49 15.39 6.65 -0.53
N THR A 50 15.90 7.18 -1.64
CA THR A 50 16.25 8.60 -1.76
C THR A 50 15.05 9.50 -2.10
N GLY A 51 13.83 8.95 -2.17
CA GLY A 51 12.60 9.67 -2.49
C GLY A 51 12.37 9.93 -3.97
N ARG A 52 13.19 9.36 -4.86
CA ARG A 52 12.98 9.47 -6.31
C ARG A 52 11.82 8.59 -6.74
N GLU A 53 10.92 9.13 -7.57
CA GLU A 53 9.85 8.35 -8.17
C GLU A 53 10.40 7.30 -9.15
N VAL A 54 9.96 6.05 -8.98
CA VAL A 54 10.24 4.93 -9.88
C VAL A 54 9.14 4.83 -10.94
N GLY A 55 7.88 4.92 -10.50
CA GLY A 55 6.71 4.85 -11.37
C GLY A 55 5.45 4.41 -10.63
N ARG A 56 4.34 4.37 -11.37
CA ARG A 56 3.03 3.98 -10.81
C ARG A 56 2.97 2.46 -10.59
N ARG A 57 2.47 2.05 -9.43
CA ARG A 57 2.38 0.64 -9.01
C ARG A 57 1.03 0.33 -8.34
N ARG A 58 0.61 -0.92 -8.49
CA ARG A 58 -0.47 -1.56 -7.72
C ARG A 58 0.12 -2.54 -6.73
N ALA A 59 -0.44 -2.60 -5.53
CA ALA A 59 -0.07 -3.58 -4.51
C ALA A 59 -1.28 -3.96 -3.67
N LEU A 60 -1.30 -5.19 -3.15
CA LEU A 60 -2.25 -5.61 -2.13
C LEU A 60 -1.56 -5.53 -0.77
N VAL A 61 -2.07 -4.72 0.16
CA VAL A 61 -1.43 -4.46 1.47
C VAL A 61 -2.35 -4.78 2.64
N ARG A 62 -1.78 -5.13 3.80
CA ARG A 62 -2.53 -5.39 5.04
C ARG A 62 -3.24 -4.12 5.49
N ALA A 63 -4.50 -4.24 5.89
CA ALA A 63 -5.34 -3.13 6.33
C ALA A 63 -4.72 -2.30 7.46
N ARG A 64 -4.03 -2.97 8.40
CA ARG A 64 -3.37 -2.33 9.56
C ARG A 64 -2.23 -1.38 9.20
N GLN A 65 -1.68 -1.47 7.99
CA GLN A 65 -0.60 -0.60 7.51
C GLN A 65 -1.11 0.56 6.66
N LEU A 66 -2.41 0.59 6.37
CA LEU A 66 -2.99 1.69 5.63
C LEU A 66 -3.21 2.89 6.56
N PRO A 67 -3.07 4.11 6.03
CA PRO A 67 -3.60 5.28 6.72
C PRO A 67 -5.09 5.11 6.96
N SER A 68 -5.61 5.79 8.00
CA SER A 68 -7.03 5.74 8.30
C SER A 68 -7.86 6.05 7.07
N ARG A 69 -8.91 5.25 6.86
CA ARG A 69 -9.89 5.53 5.82
C ARG A 69 -10.43 6.94 6.04
N PRO A 70 -10.36 7.84 5.05
CA PRO A 70 -11.02 9.14 5.15
C PRO A 70 -12.50 8.90 5.45
N LEU A 71 -13.02 9.51 6.50
CA LEU A 71 -14.46 9.51 6.75
C LEU A 71 -15.15 10.22 5.57
N PRO A 72 -16.35 9.76 5.17
CA PRO A 72 -17.13 10.41 4.12
C PRO A 72 -17.46 11.87 4.47
#